data_AF-A0A8K0PBW0-F1
#
_entry.id   AF-A0A8K0PBW0-F1
#
_cell.length_a   1.000
_cell.length_b   1.000
_cell.length_c   1.000
_cell.angle_alpha   90.00
_cell.angle_beta   90.00
_cell.angle_gamma   90.00
#
_symmetry.space_group_name_H-M   'P 1'
#
loop_
_entity.id
_entity.type
_entity.pdbx_description
1 polymer ?
#
loop_
_entity_poly.entity_id
_entity_poly.type
_entity_poly.pdbx_seq_one_letter_code
_entity_poly.pdbx_strand_id
1 'polypeptide(L)'
;MQRNTFRQSKSFKRSKLVQSETATGHAVIETVSPKTKSDLVVAPQSDAGVMRSLPTLSTVYGTLATSFSMDTPADQDAVFDAHRNVYRQAVTIESSIPFKMVPKVVTKEKGVDTHIFVIRMVPTERQHFRFLDLPAEIRAMILRECLTAKDPIRVDFARHSKRGVQPPKTYQSVPSAMLHVNRHLHSEAAPIFYGVNTFIFISSTLFGRFIKMIKGNADYLRDAKILHWVAASGFSAIAAFPQCHSLERLSLPDNCASHNMDENGVETLYKALQGYFARRSGADGGVESALNSVTIGRCNQTHGGAPLVTWIGRRWVHSYVCQSCEFHGKIRKRVLEAYPAVEKK
;
A
#
# COMPACT_ATOMS: atom_id res chain seq x y z
N MET A 1 27.52 45.56 -11.30
CA MET A 1 28.03 44.29 -10.71
C MET A 1 27.17 43.13 -11.20
N GLN A 2 27.55 42.49 -12.31
CA GLN A 2 26.85 41.32 -12.86
C GLN A 2 27.57 40.05 -12.40
N ARG A 3 26.87 39.13 -11.72
CA ARG A 3 27.39 37.82 -11.32
C ARG A 3 26.92 36.76 -12.31
N ASN A 4 27.82 36.39 -13.23
CA ASN A 4 27.73 35.18 -14.03
C ASN A 4 27.95 33.96 -13.12
N THR A 5 27.00 33.02 -13.11
CA THR A 5 27.17 31.72 -12.44
C THR A 5 27.35 30.64 -13.49
N PHE A 6 28.58 30.14 -13.55
CA PHE A 6 29.03 29.00 -14.35
C PHE A 6 28.38 27.71 -13.82
N ARG A 7 27.66 26.98 -14.68
CA ARG A 7 27.04 25.68 -14.33
C ARG A 7 27.80 24.57 -15.05
N GLN A 8 28.68 23.87 -14.32
CA GLN A 8 29.36 22.67 -14.83
C GLN A 8 28.40 21.47 -14.85
N SER A 9 28.18 20.89 -16.03
CA SER A 9 27.50 19.62 -16.21
C SER A 9 28.49 18.46 -16.09
N LYS A 10 28.30 17.60 -15.08
CA LYS A 10 29.03 16.32 -14.98
C LYS A 10 28.24 15.24 -15.73
N SER A 11 28.78 14.85 -16.88
CA SER A 11 28.33 13.72 -17.70
C SER A 11 28.71 12.39 -17.04
N PHE A 12 27.73 11.58 -16.65
CA PHE A 12 27.93 10.18 -16.26
C PHE A 12 27.95 9.30 -17.50
N LYS A 13 29.13 8.78 -17.88
CA LYS A 13 29.27 7.71 -18.89
C LYS A 13 28.81 6.39 -18.27
N ARG A 14 27.81 5.75 -18.88
CA ARG A 14 27.34 4.40 -18.54
C ARG A 14 28.01 3.41 -19.49
N SER A 15 28.88 2.56 -18.95
CA SER A 15 29.52 1.45 -19.67
C SER A 15 28.47 0.37 -19.99
N LYS A 16 28.36 0.01 -21.27
CA LYS A 16 27.59 -1.15 -21.75
C LYS A 16 28.44 -2.40 -21.54
N LEU A 17 27.91 -3.36 -20.77
CA LEU A 17 28.40 -4.73 -20.75
C LEU A 17 27.75 -5.45 -21.93
N VAL A 18 28.55 -5.87 -22.90
CA VAL A 18 28.13 -6.74 -24.01
C VAL A 18 28.28 -8.17 -23.52
N GLN A 19 27.19 -8.93 -23.46
CA GLN A 19 27.22 -10.39 -23.30
C GLN A 19 26.91 -11.02 -24.65
N SER A 20 27.85 -11.85 -25.12
CA SER A 20 27.78 -12.63 -26.35
C SER A 20 26.97 -13.91 -26.11
N GLU A 21 25.98 -14.14 -26.98
CA GLU A 21 25.15 -15.35 -26.99
C GLU A 21 25.79 -16.48 -27.82
N THR A 22 25.73 -17.67 -27.21
CA THR A 22 25.41 -18.99 -27.78
C THR A 22 26.28 -19.61 -28.88
N ALA A 23 27.00 -20.66 -28.47
CA ALA A 23 27.44 -21.76 -29.32
C ALA A 23 26.33 -22.82 -29.45
N THR A 24 26.19 -23.34 -30.67
CA THR A 24 25.25 -24.35 -31.16
C THR A 24 25.54 -25.74 -30.58
N GLY A 25 24.52 -26.39 -30.02
CA GLY A 25 24.54 -27.79 -29.61
C GLY A 25 23.97 -28.69 -30.70
N HIS A 26 24.78 -29.65 -31.17
CA HIS A 26 24.39 -30.74 -32.04
C HIS A 26 23.54 -31.77 -31.28
N ALA A 27 22.42 -32.16 -31.88
CA ALA A 27 21.63 -33.32 -31.49
C ALA A 27 22.28 -34.60 -32.04
N VAL A 28 22.46 -35.60 -31.18
CA VAL A 28 22.68 -37.00 -31.60
C VAL A 28 21.70 -37.85 -30.82
N ILE A 29 20.87 -38.55 -31.58
CA ILE A 29 19.99 -39.63 -31.15
C ILE A 29 20.83 -40.91 -31.21
N GLU A 30 20.97 -41.63 -30.11
CA GLU A 30 21.31 -43.05 -30.14
C GLU A 30 20.42 -43.84 -29.17
N THR A 31 19.53 -44.62 -29.77
CA THR A 31 18.84 -45.75 -29.15
C THR A 31 19.70 -47.00 -29.27
N VAL A 32 20.14 -47.59 -28.16
CA VAL A 32 20.47 -49.03 -28.09
C VAL A 32 20.16 -49.57 -26.68
N SER A 33 19.35 -50.63 -26.65
CA SER A 33 19.29 -51.69 -25.62
C SER A 33 19.28 -53.02 -26.38
N PRO A 34 19.50 -54.20 -25.77
CA PRO A 34 19.96 -54.54 -24.41
C PRO A 34 21.12 -55.57 -24.40
N LYS A 35 21.72 -55.83 -23.22
CA LYS A 35 22.20 -57.18 -22.84
C LYS A 35 22.51 -57.29 -21.35
N THR A 36 21.85 -58.27 -20.75
CA THR A 36 22.03 -58.92 -19.44
C THR A 36 23.46 -59.05 -18.92
N LYS A 37 23.66 -58.73 -17.64
CA LYS A 37 24.24 -59.67 -16.67
C LYS A 37 23.88 -59.27 -15.23
N SER A 38 23.37 -60.26 -14.53
CA SER A 38 23.07 -60.33 -13.11
C SER A 38 24.28 -60.02 -12.25
N ASP A 39 24.13 -59.12 -11.29
CA ASP A 39 24.79 -59.22 -9.97
C ASP A 39 23.80 -58.71 -8.93
N LEU A 40 23.16 -59.68 -8.26
CA LEU A 40 22.24 -59.44 -7.17
C LEU A 40 23.08 -59.21 -5.92
N VAL A 41 23.50 -57.96 -5.70
CA VAL A 41 24.06 -57.55 -4.41
C VAL A 41 22.89 -57.43 -3.45
N VAL A 42 22.70 -58.47 -2.63
CA VAL A 42 21.83 -58.42 -1.46
C VAL A 42 22.44 -57.40 -0.50
N ALA A 43 21.90 -56.18 -0.49
CA ALA A 43 22.13 -55.24 0.59
C ALA A 43 21.58 -55.85 1.89
N PRO A 44 22.30 -55.74 3.03
CA PRO A 44 21.77 -56.21 4.30
C PRO A 44 20.48 -55.43 4.58
N GLN A 45 19.37 -56.16 4.76
CA GLN A 45 18.14 -55.58 5.28
C GLN A 45 18.46 -55.03 6.68
N SER A 46 18.50 -53.71 6.80
CA SER A 46 18.47 -53.07 8.11
C SER A 46 17.09 -53.31 8.69
N ASP A 47 17.04 -53.81 9.93
CA ASP A 47 15.82 -54.03 10.69
C ASP A 47 14.87 -52.82 10.57
N ALA A 48 13.62 -53.11 10.21
CA ALA A 48 12.62 -52.09 9.92
C ALA A 48 12.16 -51.41 11.22
N GLY A 49 12.87 -50.36 11.63
CA GLY A 49 12.42 -49.44 12.66
C GLY A 49 11.04 -48.85 12.31
N VAL A 50 10.20 -48.65 13.33
CA VAL A 50 8.86 -48.09 13.18
C VAL A 50 8.98 -46.60 12.85
N MET A 51 8.83 -46.25 11.58
CA MET A 51 8.83 -44.86 11.16
C MET A 51 7.53 -44.18 11.63
N ARG A 52 7.62 -43.25 12.59
CA ARG A 52 6.48 -42.41 12.99
C ARG A 52 6.52 -41.12 12.18
N SER A 53 5.54 -40.93 11.29
CA SER A 53 5.36 -39.70 10.52
C SER A 53 4.74 -38.60 11.40
N LEU A 54 5.36 -37.43 11.43
CA LEU A 54 4.70 -36.20 11.87
C LEU A 54 3.67 -35.76 10.81
N PRO A 55 2.69 -34.90 11.17
CA PRO A 55 1.75 -34.37 10.21
C PRO A 55 2.47 -33.69 9.04
N THR A 56 2.09 -34.08 7.83
CA THR A 56 2.58 -33.45 6.60
C THR A 56 2.14 -31.99 6.57
N LEU A 57 3.11 -31.08 6.52
CA LEU A 57 2.85 -29.66 6.36
C LEU A 57 2.65 -29.36 4.89
N SER A 58 1.39 -29.07 4.51
CA SER A 58 1.09 -28.54 3.20
C SER A 58 1.41 -27.05 3.16
N THR A 59 2.38 -26.65 2.35
CA THR A 59 2.69 -25.24 2.07
C THR A 59 2.10 -24.84 0.73
N VAL A 60 2.04 -23.53 0.45
CA VAL A 60 1.58 -22.97 -0.84
C VAL A 60 2.34 -23.55 -2.04
N TYR A 61 3.57 -24.02 -1.84
CA TYR A 61 4.45 -24.47 -2.91
C TYR A 61 4.59 -26.00 -2.99
N GLY A 62 4.07 -26.75 -2.01
CA GLY A 62 4.22 -28.20 -1.92
C GLY A 62 4.17 -28.75 -0.49
N THR A 63 4.33 -30.06 -0.36
CA THR A 63 4.25 -30.80 0.90
C THR A 63 5.63 -31.03 1.53
N LEU A 64 5.69 -30.87 2.85
CA LEU A 64 6.83 -31.23 3.69
C LEU A 64 6.38 -32.31 4.66
N ALA A 65 6.97 -33.50 4.57
CA ALA A 65 6.79 -34.57 5.53
C ALA A 65 8.04 -34.67 6.40
N THR A 66 7.84 -34.83 7.70
CA THR A 66 8.92 -35.07 8.65
C THR A 66 8.64 -36.38 9.36
N SER A 67 9.67 -37.20 9.50
CA SER A 67 9.55 -38.47 10.22
C SER A 67 10.78 -38.71 11.10
N PHE A 68 10.55 -39.45 12.17
CA PHE A 68 11.61 -39.96 13.03
C PHE A 68 11.76 -41.45 12.77
N SER A 69 13.00 -41.90 12.62
CA SER A 69 13.30 -43.32 12.73
C SER A 69 13.29 -43.66 14.21
N MET A 70 12.27 -44.39 14.66
CA MET A 70 12.19 -44.90 16.02
C MET A 70 12.27 -46.42 15.99
N ASP A 71 13.29 -46.99 16.62
CA ASP A 71 13.39 -48.45 16.74
C ASP A 71 12.43 -48.97 17.82
N THR A 72 12.08 -48.14 18.82
CA THR A 72 11.02 -48.44 19.80
C THR A 72 10.11 -47.24 20.10
N PRO A 73 8.84 -47.45 20.49
CA PRO A 73 7.87 -46.38 20.83
C PRO A 73 8.28 -45.40 21.95
N ALA A 74 9.33 -45.74 22.71
CA ALA A 74 9.79 -44.99 23.89
C ALA A 74 10.99 -44.06 23.61
N ASP A 75 11.68 -44.22 22.48
CA ASP A 75 12.90 -43.49 22.18
C ASP A 75 12.63 -42.13 21.50
N GLN A 76 12.31 -41.12 22.31
CA GLN A 76 12.54 -39.72 21.91
C GLN A 76 14.00 -39.29 22.11
N ASP A 77 14.80 -40.14 22.75
CA ASP A 77 16.18 -39.85 23.12
C ASP A 77 17.17 -40.33 22.06
N ALA A 78 18.35 -39.71 22.05
CA ALA A 78 19.41 -40.06 21.11
C ALA A 78 20.02 -41.44 21.44
N VAL A 79 20.24 -42.27 20.43
CA VAL A 79 20.85 -43.60 20.58
C VAL A 79 22.36 -43.44 20.69
N PHE A 80 22.99 -44.06 21.69
CA PHE A 80 24.45 -44.05 21.83
C PHE A 80 25.11 -45.08 20.91
N ASP A 81 25.90 -44.61 19.95
CA ASP A 81 26.75 -45.43 19.08
C ASP A 81 28.11 -45.64 19.76
N ALA A 82 28.29 -46.81 20.38
CA ALA A 82 29.50 -47.15 21.12
C ALA A 82 30.77 -47.22 20.24
N HIS A 83 30.63 -47.56 18.96
CA HIS A 83 31.79 -47.64 18.05
C HIS A 83 32.33 -46.25 17.71
N ARG A 84 31.43 -45.27 17.58
CA ARG A 84 31.79 -43.88 17.27
C ARG A 84 31.88 -42.99 18.51
N ASN A 85 31.46 -43.50 19.67
CA ASN A 85 31.37 -42.77 20.94
C ASN A 85 30.54 -41.47 20.80
N VAL A 86 29.39 -41.54 20.13
CA VAL A 86 28.50 -40.39 19.88
C VAL A 86 27.04 -40.76 20.08
N TYR A 87 26.23 -39.79 20.51
CA TYR A 87 24.77 -39.91 20.52
C TYR A 87 24.22 -39.52 19.15
N ARG A 88 23.33 -40.33 18.58
CA ARG A 88 22.72 -40.14 17.26
C ARG A 88 21.20 -40.13 17.36
N GLN A 89 20.60 -39.11 16.77
CA GLN A 89 19.18 -39.08 16.44
C GLN A 89 19.04 -38.67 14.97
N ALA A 90 18.29 -39.46 14.20
CA ALA A 90 18.09 -39.20 12.78
C ALA A 90 16.69 -38.63 12.54
N VAL A 91 16.64 -37.44 11.92
CA VAL A 91 15.41 -36.82 11.44
C VAL A 91 15.40 -36.91 9.92
N THR A 92 14.39 -37.57 9.37
CA THR A 92 14.18 -37.64 7.93
C THR A 92 13.20 -36.57 7.51
N ILE A 93 13.60 -35.77 6.53
CA ILE A 93 12.79 -34.70 5.97
C ILE A 93 12.60 -35.00 4.49
N GLU A 94 11.35 -35.20 4.10
CA GLU A 94 10.96 -35.40 2.72
C GLU A 94 10.16 -34.20 2.24
N SER A 95 10.48 -33.72 1.04
CA SER A 95 9.84 -32.55 0.46
C SER A 95 9.65 -32.77 -1.02
N SER A 96 8.49 -32.39 -1.53
CA SER A 96 8.23 -32.29 -2.98
C SER A 96 8.97 -31.12 -3.66
N ILE A 97 9.67 -30.30 -2.87
CA ILE A 97 10.40 -29.10 -3.30
C ILE A 97 11.83 -29.13 -2.75
N PRO A 98 12.85 -28.67 -3.51
CA PRO A 98 14.18 -28.44 -2.96
C PRO A 98 14.14 -27.55 -1.71
N PHE A 99 14.92 -27.91 -0.71
CA PHE A 99 15.07 -27.12 0.51
C PHE A 99 16.53 -27.05 0.94
N LYS A 100 16.84 -26.02 1.73
CA LYS A 100 18.14 -25.85 2.40
C LYS A 100 17.91 -25.85 3.90
N MET A 101 18.70 -26.63 4.60
CA MET A 101 18.72 -26.62 6.07
C MET A 101 19.77 -25.62 6.53
N VAL A 102 19.36 -24.64 7.33
CA VAL A 102 20.26 -23.62 7.89
C VAL A 102 20.28 -23.78 9.40
N PRO A 103 21.40 -24.22 10.00
CA PRO A 103 21.52 -24.29 11.45
C PRO A 103 21.55 -22.87 12.02
N LYS A 104 20.78 -22.64 13.09
CA LYS A 104 20.73 -21.37 13.81
C LYS A 104 20.78 -21.64 15.32
N VAL A 105 21.79 -21.08 15.99
CA VAL A 105 21.87 -21.09 17.46
C VAL A 105 20.94 -20.00 17.97
N VAL A 106 19.98 -20.35 18.83
CA VAL A 106 18.91 -19.40 19.21
C VAL A 106 19.16 -18.79 20.58
N THR A 107 19.59 -19.57 21.58
CA THR A 107 19.96 -18.99 22.89
C THR A 107 20.80 -19.98 23.71
N LYS A 108 21.68 -19.42 24.56
CA LYS A 108 22.26 -20.11 25.72
C LYS A 108 21.54 -19.62 26.97
N GLU A 109 20.34 -20.13 27.26
CA GLU A 109 19.73 -19.89 28.56
C GLU A 109 20.11 -21.04 29.52
N LYS A 110 20.63 -20.69 30.70
CA LYS A 110 20.95 -21.63 31.80
C LYS A 110 21.87 -22.80 31.42
N GLY A 111 22.85 -22.56 30.54
CA GLY A 111 23.86 -23.57 30.19
C GLY A 111 23.40 -24.65 29.21
N VAL A 112 22.22 -24.51 28.62
CA VAL A 112 21.75 -25.40 27.54
C VAL A 112 21.84 -24.65 26.21
N ASP A 113 22.66 -25.16 25.30
CA ASP A 113 22.75 -24.65 23.93
C ASP A 113 21.54 -25.17 23.14
N THR A 114 20.63 -24.27 22.74
CA THR A 114 19.50 -24.63 21.88
C THR A 114 19.85 -24.37 20.41
N HIS A 115 19.95 -25.46 19.64
CA HIS A 115 20.14 -25.42 18.19
C HIS A 115 18.80 -25.58 17.47
N ILE A 116 18.46 -24.64 16.60
CA ILE A 116 17.29 -24.74 15.72
C ILE A 116 17.76 -24.94 14.29
N PHE A 117 17.22 -25.95 13.61
CA PHE A 117 17.41 -26.14 12.17
C PHE A 117 16.26 -25.47 11.43
N VAL A 118 16.58 -24.43 10.64
CA VAL A 118 15.58 -23.75 9.81
C VAL A 118 15.57 -24.41 8.43
N ILE A 119 14.45 -25.05 8.09
CA ILE A 119 14.19 -25.54 6.73
C ILE A 119 13.74 -24.35 5.89
N ARG A 120 14.58 -23.92 4.95
CA ARG A 120 14.23 -22.94 3.93
C ARG A 120 13.86 -23.66 2.66
N MET A 121 12.57 -23.69 2.33
CA MET A 121 12.14 -24.09 0.99
C MET A 121 12.81 -23.17 -0.04
N VAL A 122 13.42 -23.76 -1.06
CA VAL A 122 14.03 -23.05 -2.18
C VAL A 122 13.08 -23.23 -3.36
N PRO A 123 12.26 -22.21 -3.68
CA PRO A 123 11.39 -22.30 -4.83
C PRO A 123 12.25 -22.58 -6.07
N THR A 124 11.86 -23.59 -6.84
CA THR A 124 12.47 -23.80 -8.16
C THR A 124 11.99 -22.71 -9.12
N GLU A 125 12.73 -22.44 -10.20
CA GLU A 125 12.32 -21.46 -11.21
C GLU A 125 10.91 -21.71 -11.76
N ARG A 126 10.44 -22.96 -11.71
CA ARG A 126 9.10 -23.40 -12.13
C ARG A 126 7.98 -23.11 -11.13
N GLN A 127 8.29 -22.66 -9.91
CA GLN A 127 7.34 -22.43 -8.82
C GLN A 127 7.10 -20.95 -8.51
N HIS A 128 7.68 -20.04 -9.28
CA HIS A 128 7.37 -18.62 -9.13
C HIS A 128 6.09 -18.27 -9.87
N PHE A 129 5.13 -17.73 -9.12
CA PHE A 129 3.95 -17.11 -9.71
C PHE A 129 4.36 -15.85 -10.49
N ARG A 130 4.25 -15.90 -11.82
CA ARG A 130 4.61 -14.79 -12.69
C ARG A 130 3.48 -13.78 -12.73
N PHE A 131 3.44 -12.90 -11.74
CA PHE A 131 2.38 -11.89 -11.59
C PHE A 131 2.15 -11.07 -12.88
N LEU A 132 3.22 -10.72 -13.60
CA LEU A 132 3.15 -9.94 -14.84
C LEU A 132 2.67 -10.73 -16.06
N ASP A 133 2.65 -12.06 -15.99
CA ASP A 133 2.13 -12.91 -17.06
C ASP A 133 0.59 -13.04 -16.99
N LEU A 134 -0.04 -12.57 -15.90
CA LEU A 134 -1.49 -12.50 -15.78
C LEU A 134 -2.07 -11.43 -16.71
N PRO A 135 -3.32 -11.57 -17.19
CA PRO A 135 -4.04 -10.49 -17.84
C PRO A 135 -4.14 -9.24 -16.94
N ALA A 136 -4.16 -8.05 -17.56
CA ALA A 136 -4.16 -6.77 -16.84
C ALA A 136 -5.37 -6.64 -15.90
N GLU A 137 -6.51 -7.21 -16.28
CA GLU A 137 -7.75 -7.22 -15.49
C GLU A 137 -7.55 -8.00 -14.18
N ILE A 138 -6.93 -9.18 -14.26
CA ILE A 138 -6.65 -10.02 -13.09
C ILE A 138 -5.61 -9.33 -12.20
N ARG A 139 -4.58 -8.71 -12.78
CA ARG A 139 -3.62 -7.90 -12.00
C ARG A 139 -4.32 -6.75 -11.29
N ALA A 140 -5.21 -6.03 -11.96
CA ALA A 140 -5.96 -4.93 -11.37
C ALA A 140 -6.87 -5.40 -10.22
N MET A 141 -7.51 -6.57 -10.34
CA MET A 141 -8.30 -7.18 -9.26
C MET A 141 -7.43 -7.49 -8.04
N ILE A 142 -6.27 -8.14 -8.25
CA ILE A 142 -5.33 -8.46 -7.15
C ILE A 142 -4.77 -7.18 -6.52
N LEU A 143 -4.36 -6.21 -7.33
CA LEU A 143 -3.85 -4.92 -6.86
C LEU A 143 -4.91 -4.15 -6.07
N ARG A 144 -6.17 -4.17 -6.50
CA ARG A 144 -7.28 -3.56 -5.76
C ARG A 144 -7.43 -4.19 -4.39
N GLU A 145 -7.43 -5.51 -4.29
CA GLU A 145 -7.52 -6.19 -3.00
C GLU A 145 -6.31 -5.88 -2.09
N CYS A 146 -5.11 -5.88 -2.66
CA CYS A 146 -3.87 -5.62 -1.90
C CYS A 146 -3.71 -4.16 -1.44
N LEU A 147 -4.21 -3.19 -2.21
CA LEU A 147 -3.99 -1.77 -1.99
C LEU A 147 -5.16 -1.06 -1.31
N THR A 148 -6.28 -1.74 -1.11
CA THR A 148 -7.43 -1.17 -0.39
C THR A 148 -7.18 -1.25 1.12
N ALA A 149 -7.13 -0.08 1.75
CA ALA A 149 -7.05 0.04 3.19
C ALA A 149 -8.42 -0.25 3.81
N LYS A 150 -8.44 -1.02 4.90
CA LYS A 150 -9.66 -1.21 5.70
C LYS A 150 -10.10 0.08 6.39
N ASP A 151 -9.12 0.90 6.77
CA ASP A 151 -9.32 2.17 7.46
C ASP A 151 -8.79 3.34 6.61
N PRO A 152 -9.34 4.55 6.77
CA PRO A 152 -8.82 5.74 6.11
C PRO A 152 -7.33 5.95 6.40
N ILE A 153 -6.56 6.22 5.34
CA ILE A 153 -5.12 6.43 5.40
C ILE A 153 -4.86 7.82 5.96
N ARG A 154 -4.50 7.90 7.24
CA ARG A 154 -3.98 9.15 7.80
C ARG A 154 -2.69 9.53 7.09
N VAL A 155 -2.37 10.80 6.91
CA VAL A 155 -1.10 11.24 6.32
C VAL A 155 -0.42 12.15 7.33
N ASP A 156 0.65 11.63 7.92
CA ASP A 156 1.49 12.37 8.87
C ASP A 156 2.95 12.35 8.44
N PHE A 157 3.55 13.53 8.29
CA PHE A 157 4.96 13.67 8.01
C PHE A 157 5.70 13.82 9.33
N ALA A 158 6.54 12.84 9.67
CA ALA A 158 7.35 12.91 10.88
C ALA A 158 8.14 14.23 10.92
N ARG A 159 7.84 15.09 11.91
CA ARG A 159 8.40 16.45 12.05
C ARG A 159 9.92 16.51 12.24
N HIS A 160 10.59 15.36 12.38
CA HIS A 160 11.97 15.30 12.87
C HIS A 160 12.98 14.57 11.97
N SER A 161 12.63 14.12 10.75
CA SER A 161 13.67 13.62 9.85
C SER A 161 14.47 14.80 9.27
N LYS A 162 15.49 15.26 10.01
CA LYS A 162 16.50 16.24 9.55
C LYS A 162 17.25 15.78 8.29
N ARG A 163 17.04 14.53 7.84
CA ARG A 163 17.60 13.96 6.62
C ARG A 163 16.53 13.12 5.94
N GLY A 164 16.09 13.56 4.77
CA GLY A 164 15.33 12.74 3.82
C GLY A 164 13.81 12.75 4.03
N VAL A 165 13.13 12.73 2.89
CA VAL A 165 11.70 12.48 2.73
C VAL A 165 11.44 11.05 3.18
N GLN A 166 11.33 10.81 4.49
CA GLN A 166 10.76 9.56 4.94
C GLN A 166 9.28 9.54 4.57
N PRO A 167 8.78 8.42 4.03
CA PRO A 167 7.37 8.30 3.75
C PRO A 167 6.58 8.49 5.06
N PRO A 168 5.39 9.11 5.01
CA PRO A 168 4.49 9.24 6.15
C PRO A 168 4.39 7.95 6.98
N LYS A 169 4.44 8.05 8.32
CA LYS A 169 4.41 6.87 9.21
C LYS A 169 3.17 5.99 9.03
N THR A 170 2.12 6.57 8.48
CA THR A 170 0.79 6.02 8.33
C THR A 170 0.60 5.09 7.12
N TYR A 171 1.63 4.89 6.28
CA TYR A 171 1.62 3.83 5.26
C TYR A 171 1.71 2.42 5.86
N GLN A 172 1.87 2.26 7.18
CA GLN A 172 2.08 0.95 7.80
C GLN A 172 0.85 0.02 7.73
N SER A 173 -0.36 0.54 7.58
CA SER A 173 -1.57 -0.31 7.52
C SER A 173 -1.87 -0.85 6.12
N VAL A 174 -1.28 -0.27 5.07
CA VAL A 174 -1.53 -0.71 3.68
C VAL A 174 -0.26 -1.35 3.12
N PRO A 175 -0.34 -2.55 2.51
CA PRO A 175 0.75 -3.18 1.78
C PRO A 175 1.23 -2.33 0.58
N SER A 176 1.96 -1.24 0.85
CA SER A 176 2.48 -0.31 -0.16
C SER A 176 3.66 -0.88 -0.95
N ALA A 177 4.13 -2.09 -0.61
CA ALA A 177 5.20 -2.77 -1.32
C ALA A 177 4.95 -2.83 -2.83
N MET A 178 3.70 -3.05 -3.26
CA MET A 178 3.32 -3.12 -4.67
C MET A 178 3.57 -1.81 -5.44
N LEU A 179 3.50 -0.65 -4.77
CA LEU A 179 3.80 0.66 -5.38
C LEU A 179 5.29 0.87 -5.66
N HIS A 180 6.16 0.04 -5.06
CA HIS A 180 7.61 0.22 -5.07
C HIS A 180 8.36 -0.88 -5.82
N VAL A 181 7.67 -1.88 -6.38
CA VAL A 181 8.33 -3.02 -7.03
C VAL A 181 9.08 -2.61 -8.30
N ASN A 182 8.38 -2.01 -9.28
CA ASN A 182 8.97 -1.54 -10.52
C ASN A 182 8.07 -0.46 -11.15
N ARG A 183 8.57 0.22 -12.20
CA ARG A 183 7.85 1.32 -12.86
C ARG A 183 6.52 0.90 -13.50
N HIS A 184 6.46 -0.30 -14.08
CA HIS A 184 5.26 -0.82 -14.75
C HIS A 184 4.15 -1.12 -13.73
N LEU A 185 4.48 -1.83 -12.65
CA LEU A 185 3.55 -2.05 -11.53
C LEU A 185 3.16 -0.74 -10.86
N HIS A 186 4.07 0.21 -10.72
CA HIS A 186 3.73 1.53 -10.17
C HIS A 186 2.65 2.23 -11.00
N SER A 187 2.73 2.18 -12.34
CA SER A 187 1.70 2.79 -13.20
C SER A 187 0.33 2.11 -13.11
N GLU A 188 0.27 0.81 -12.80
CA GLU A 188 -1.00 0.10 -12.59
C GLU A 188 -1.54 0.28 -11.16
N ALA A 189 -0.65 0.25 -10.17
CA ALA A 189 -0.98 0.28 -8.75
C ALA A 189 -1.34 1.68 -8.24
N ALA A 190 -0.65 2.73 -8.70
CA ALA A 190 -0.85 4.09 -8.18
C ALA A 190 -2.29 4.60 -8.39
N PRO A 191 -2.91 4.47 -9.58
CA PRO A 191 -4.30 4.90 -9.78
C PRO A 191 -5.28 4.19 -8.85
N ILE A 192 -5.07 2.89 -8.63
CA ILE A 192 -5.90 2.09 -7.72
C ILE A 192 -5.72 2.56 -6.28
N PHE A 193 -4.47 2.70 -5.83
CA PHE A 193 -4.17 3.12 -4.46
C PHE A 193 -4.73 4.50 -4.12
N TYR A 194 -4.55 5.50 -4.98
CA TYR A 194 -5.05 6.85 -4.71
C TYR A 194 -6.56 6.98 -4.96
N GLY A 195 -7.12 6.16 -5.85
CA GLY A 195 -8.53 6.22 -6.22
C GLY A 195 -9.47 5.50 -5.25
N VAL A 196 -9.05 4.36 -4.69
CA VAL A 196 -9.95 3.55 -3.84
C VAL A 196 -9.91 3.99 -2.37
N ASN A 197 -8.81 4.60 -1.92
CA ASN A 197 -8.60 4.92 -0.51
C ASN A 197 -9.03 6.35 -0.15
N THR A 198 -9.48 6.50 1.10
CA THR A 198 -9.74 7.82 1.72
C THR A 198 -8.49 8.31 2.45
N PHE A 199 -8.02 9.52 2.14
CA PHE A 199 -6.83 10.10 2.76
C PHE A 199 -7.20 11.18 3.78
N ILE A 200 -6.72 11.04 5.03
CA ILE A 200 -6.96 11.99 6.11
C ILE A 200 -5.68 12.77 6.40
N PHE A 201 -5.70 14.07 6.14
CA PHE A 201 -4.60 15.00 6.38
C PHE A 201 -4.82 15.73 7.69
N ILE A 202 -3.80 15.74 8.56
CA ILE A 202 -3.86 16.47 9.82
C ILE A 202 -4.04 17.96 9.58
N SER A 203 -3.44 18.52 8.52
CA SER A 203 -3.59 19.93 8.17
C SER A 203 -3.57 20.21 6.67
N SER A 204 -4.09 21.38 6.28
CA SER A 204 -4.01 21.92 4.91
C SER A 204 -2.56 21.97 4.38
N THR A 205 -1.59 22.30 5.24
CA THR A 205 -0.16 22.28 4.89
C THR A 205 0.29 20.90 4.42
N LEU A 206 -0.12 19.84 5.13
CA LEU A 206 0.28 18.48 4.77
C LEU A 206 -0.40 18.02 3.49
N PHE A 207 -1.66 18.39 3.27
CA PHE A 207 -2.35 18.14 2.01
C PHE A 207 -1.59 18.76 0.84
N GLY A 208 -1.28 20.07 0.89
CA GLY A 208 -0.54 20.74 -0.18
C GLY A 208 0.85 20.14 -0.42
N ARG A 209 1.55 19.71 0.63
CA ARG A 209 2.84 19.00 0.51
C ARG A 209 2.67 17.61 -0.13
N PHE A 210 1.63 16.89 0.25
CA PHE A 210 1.34 15.55 -0.26
C PHE A 210 1.03 15.58 -1.76
N ILE A 211 0.18 16.51 -2.22
CA ILE A 211 -0.12 16.65 -3.65
C ILE A 211 1.15 16.93 -4.46
N LYS A 212 2.02 17.83 -3.99
CA LYS A 212 3.33 18.09 -4.62
C LYS A 212 4.24 16.86 -4.65
N MET A 213 4.14 15.98 -3.67
CA MET A 213 4.94 14.76 -3.58
C MET A 213 4.49 13.70 -4.57
N ILE A 214 3.17 13.49 -4.71
CA ILE A 214 2.60 12.46 -5.60
C ILE A 214 2.51 12.91 -7.07
N LYS A 215 2.65 14.22 -7.33
CA LYS A 215 2.75 14.82 -8.67
C LYS A 215 1.59 14.39 -9.57
N GLY A 216 1.86 13.81 -10.74
CA GLY A 216 0.83 13.38 -11.70
C GLY A 216 -0.16 12.35 -11.16
N ASN A 217 0.17 11.66 -10.06
CA ASN A 217 -0.76 10.75 -9.42
C ASN A 217 -1.85 11.46 -8.58
N ALA A 218 -1.74 12.78 -8.37
CA ALA A 218 -2.75 13.57 -7.69
C ALA A 218 -4.11 13.52 -8.39
N ASP A 219 -4.10 13.29 -9.70
CA ASP A 219 -5.31 13.19 -10.48
C ASP A 219 -6.20 12.02 -10.06
N TYR A 220 -5.59 10.95 -9.56
CA TYR A 220 -6.31 9.75 -9.12
C TYR A 220 -6.93 9.88 -7.72
N LEU A 221 -6.63 10.95 -6.98
CA LEU A 221 -7.14 11.12 -5.62
C LEU A 221 -8.65 11.40 -5.65
N ARG A 222 -9.46 10.48 -5.11
CA ARG A 222 -10.93 10.60 -5.09
C ARG A 222 -11.51 11.11 -3.78
N ASP A 223 -10.90 10.79 -2.64
CA ASP A 223 -11.45 11.12 -1.32
C ASP A 223 -10.37 11.68 -0.38
N ALA A 224 -10.57 12.93 0.03
CA ALA A 224 -9.64 13.64 0.90
C ALA A 224 -10.37 14.33 2.06
N LYS A 225 -9.82 14.19 3.26
CA LYS A 225 -10.30 14.84 4.47
C LYS A 225 -9.19 15.63 5.14
N ILE A 226 -9.41 16.90 5.40
CA ILE A 226 -8.48 17.80 6.09
C ILE A 226 -9.04 18.04 7.50
N LEU A 227 -8.26 17.72 8.52
CA LEU A 227 -8.71 17.84 9.93
C LEU A 227 -8.49 19.22 10.53
N HIS A 228 -7.52 19.99 10.01
CA HIS A 228 -7.21 21.32 10.51
C HIS A 228 -6.88 22.28 9.36
N TRP A 229 -7.59 23.40 9.30
CA TRP A 229 -7.33 24.45 8.34
C TRP A 229 -6.37 25.48 8.93
N VAL A 230 -5.22 25.68 8.29
CA VAL A 230 -4.28 26.76 8.62
C VAL A 230 -4.40 27.82 7.55
N ALA A 231 -4.84 29.04 7.88
CA ALA A 231 -5.12 30.08 6.89
C ALA A 231 -3.93 30.37 5.95
N ALA A 232 -2.73 30.55 6.51
CA ALA A 232 -1.52 30.86 5.75
C ALA A 232 -1.15 29.79 4.70
N SER A 233 -1.36 28.50 5.01
CA SER A 233 -1.06 27.39 4.09
C SER A 233 -2.29 26.86 3.36
N GLY A 234 -3.49 27.23 3.79
CA GLY A 234 -4.78 26.88 3.20
C GLY A 234 -4.82 27.30 1.74
N PHE A 235 -4.35 28.51 1.43
CA PHE A 235 -4.24 28.99 0.04
C PHE A 235 -3.24 28.17 -0.80
N SER A 236 -2.14 27.72 -0.21
CA SER A 236 -1.18 26.85 -0.92
C SER A 236 -1.76 25.45 -1.17
N ALA A 237 -2.53 24.93 -0.21
CA ALA A 237 -3.27 23.68 -0.32
C ALA A 237 -4.35 23.78 -1.42
N ILE A 238 -5.02 24.92 -1.46
CA ILE A 238 -6.03 25.31 -2.45
C ILE A 238 -5.46 25.27 -3.87
N ALA A 239 -4.28 25.85 -4.07
CA ALA A 239 -3.62 25.88 -5.38
C ALA A 239 -3.26 24.47 -5.89
N ALA A 240 -3.38 23.43 -5.06
CA ALA A 240 -3.16 22.04 -5.43
C ALA A 240 -4.45 21.33 -5.91
N PHE A 241 -5.65 21.84 -5.59
CA PHE A 241 -6.92 21.24 -6.05
C PHE A 241 -7.08 21.15 -7.56
N PRO A 242 -6.58 22.10 -8.38
CA PRO A 242 -6.62 21.94 -9.83
C PRO A 242 -5.93 20.67 -10.34
N GLN A 243 -5.00 20.07 -9.58
CA GLN A 243 -4.29 18.84 -9.95
C GLN A 243 -5.06 17.55 -9.61
N CYS A 244 -6.16 17.65 -8.86
CA CYS A 244 -6.97 16.51 -8.43
C CYS A 244 -8.26 16.47 -9.27
N HIS A 245 -8.19 16.05 -10.55
CA HIS A 245 -9.38 16.11 -11.40
C HIS A 245 -10.41 15.04 -11.04
N SER A 246 -9.97 13.87 -10.57
CA SER A 246 -10.87 12.81 -10.10
C SER A 246 -11.34 12.99 -8.65
N LEU A 247 -11.08 14.12 -8.00
CA LEU A 247 -11.57 14.34 -6.64
C LEU A 247 -13.10 14.25 -6.64
N GLU A 248 -13.63 13.36 -5.81
CA GLU A 248 -15.06 13.15 -5.64
C GLU A 248 -15.48 13.78 -4.34
N ARG A 249 -14.88 13.37 -3.22
CA ARG A 249 -15.25 13.81 -1.87
C ARG A 249 -14.15 14.65 -1.24
N LEU A 250 -14.52 15.81 -0.72
CA LEU A 250 -13.64 16.68 0.04
C LEU A 250 -14.29 17.01 1.38
N SER A 251 -13.59 16.76 2.47
CA SER A 251 -14.04 17.13 3.81
C SER A 251 -13.08 18.16 4.41
N LEU A 252 -13.58 19.38 4.63
CA LEU A 252 -12.88 20.47 5.28
C LEU A 252 -13.29 20.56 6.76
N PRO A 253 -12.43 21.05 7.66
CA PRO A 253 -12.72 21.12 9.08
C PRO A 253 -13.56 22.36 9.45
N ASP A 254 -14.21 22.36 10.61
CA ASP A 254 -15.04 23.48 11.08
C ASP A 254 -14.25 24.80 11.19
N ASN A 255 -12.98 24.71 11.59
CA ASN A 255 -12.13 25.89 11.71
C ASN A 255 -11.78 26.54 10.36
N CYS A 256 -12.11 25.89 9.24
CA CYS A 256 -12.06 26.52 7.92
C CYS A 256 -13.08 27.67 7.84
N ALA A 257 -14.28 27.50 8.40
CA ALA A 257 -15.28 28.56 8.44
C ALA A 257 -14.82 29.69 9.37
N SER A 258 -14.43 29.38 10.61
CA SER A 258 -14.08 30.40 11.61
C SER A 258 -12.95 31.35 11.19
N HIS A 259 -11.98 30.86 10.39
CA HIS A 259 -10.87 31.68 9.90
C HIS A 259 -11.16 32.46 8.62
N ASN A 260 -12.24 32.15 7.91
CA ASN A 260 -12.55 32.70 6.58
C ASN A 260 -13.99 33.21 6.48
N MET A 261 -14.63 33.57 7.61
CA MET A 261 -16.04 34.00 7.61
C MET A 261 -16.28 35.35 6.92
N ASP A 262 -15.22 36.13 6.66
CA ASP A 262 -15.32 37.34 5.86
C ASP A 262 -15.58 37.01 4.38
N GLU A 263 -16.14 37.98 3.64
CA GLU A 263 -16.47 37.76 2.23
C GLU A 263 -15.24 37.40 1.39
N ASN A 264 -14.07 37.92 1.77
CA ASN A 264 -12.80 37.65 1.08
C ASN A 264 -12.35 36.19 1.27
N GLY A 265 -12.51 35.63 2.46
CA GLY A 265 -12.22 34.22 2.74
C GLY A 265 -13.12 33.27 1.96
N VAL A 266 -14.43 33.55 1.92
CA VAL A 266 -15.41 32.80 1.09
C VAL A 266 -15.01 32.87 -0.38
N GLU A 267 -14.75 34.07 -0.90
CA GLU A 267 -14.43 34.28 -2.31
C GLU A 267 -13.14 33.56 -2.70
N THR A 268 -12.13 33.57 -1.82
CA THR A 268 -10.86 32.91 -2.10
C THR A 268 -11.00 31.40 -2.14
N LEU A 269 -11.76 30.81 -1.21
CA LEU A 269 -12.06 29.37 -1.24
C LEU A 269 -12.97 28.99 -2.42
N TYR A 270 -13.91 29.85 -2.81
CA TYR A 270 -14.70 29.63 -4.01
C TYR A 270 -13.81 29.62 -5.27
N LYS A 271 -12.98 30.63 -5.47
CA LYS A 271 -12.03 30.69 -6.61
C LYS A 271 -11.11 29.47 -6.66
N ALA A 272 -10.68 28.97 -5.50
CA ALA A 272 -9.89 27.75 -5.39
C ALA A 272 -10.60 26.51 -5.95
N LEU A 273 -11.87 26.37 -5.59
CA LEU A 273 -12.72 25.24 -5.94
C LEU A 273 -13.41 25.45 -7.30
N GLN A 274 -13.28 26.61 -7.92
CA GLN A 274 -13.93 26.93 -9.18
C GLN A 274 -13.61 25.89 -10.26
N GLY A 275 -12.34 25.48 -10.37
CA GLY A 275 -11.94 24.44 -11.32
C GLY A 275 -12.55 23.07 -11.01
N TYR A 276 -12.80 22.75 -9.74
CA TYR A 276 -13.50 21.54 -9.32
C TYR A 276 -14.99 21.61 -9.71
N PHE A 277 -15.66 22.71 -9.40
CA PHE A 277 -17.07 22.90 -9.76
C PHE A 277 -17.30 22.96 -11.27
N ALA A 278 -16.42 23.63 -12.03
CA ALA A 278 -16.49 23.69 -13.49
C ALA A 278 -16.46 22.30 -14.14
N ARG A 279 -15.66 21.38 -13.60
CA ARG A 279 -15.58 20.00 -14.13
C ARG A 279 -16.81 19.19 -13.79
N ARG A 280 -17.39 19.41 -12.60
CA ARG A 280 -18.54 18.66 -12.10
C ARG A 280 -19.88 19.20 -12.58
N SER A 281 -19.94 20.46 -13.03
CA SER A 281 -21.17 21.07 -13.54
C SER A 281 -21.76 20.30 -14.73
N GLY A 282 -20.91 19.66 -15.55
CA GLY A 282 -21.31 18.80 -16.66
C GLY A 282 -21.49 17.32 -16.33
N ALA A 283 -21.23 16.88 -15.10
CA ALA A 283 -21.41 15.50 -14.69
C ALA A 283 -22.86 15.21 -14.23
N ASP A 284 -23.22 13.94 -14.08
CA ASP A 284 -24.52 13.53 -13.56
C ASP A 284 -24.77 14.13 -12.17
N GLY A 285 -25.89 14.86 -12.04
CA GLY A 285 -26.25 15.61 -10.84
C GLY A 285 -25.71 17.05 -10.78
N GLY A 286 -24.88 17.45 -11.75
CA GLY A 286 -24.42 18.81 -11.96
C GLY A 286 -23.70 19.44 -10.77
N VAL A 287 -23.84 20.76 -10.66
CA VAL A 287 -23.15 21.59 -9.66
C VAL A 287 -23.60 21.27 -8.22
N GLU A 288 -24.87 20.92 -8.04
CA GLU A 288 -25.42 20.57 -6.72
C GLU A 288 -24.82 19.27 -6.16
N SER A 289 -24.62 18.26 -7.03
CA SER A 289 -23.89 17.04 -6.65
C SER A 289 -22.47 17.36 -6.19
N ALA A 290 -21.79 18.26 -6.90
CA ALA A 290 -20.44 18.72 -6.56
C ALA A 290 -20.38 19.49 -5.23
N LEU A 291 -21.40 20.29 -4.94
CA LEU A 291 -21.53 20.98 -3.66
C LEU A 291 -21.73 19.99 -2.52
N ASN A 292 -22.60 18.98 -2.72
CA ASN A 292 -22.88 17.97 -1.71
C ASN A 292 -21.67 17.08 -1.38
N SER A 293 -20.73 16.94 -2.32
CA SER A 293 -19.50 16.18 -2.11
C SER A 293 -18.38 16.98 -1.43
N VAL A 294 -18.55 18.31 -1.28
CA VAL A 294 -17.69 19.16 -0.44
C VAL A 294 -18.36 19.37 0.91
N THR A 295 -17.91 18.65 1.92
CA THR A 295 -18.39 18.80 3.29
C THR A 295 -17.52 19.79 4.04
N ILE A 296 -18.12 20.75 4.75
CA ILE A 296 -17.40 21.69 5.61
C ILE A 296 -17.87 21.49 7.04
N GLY A 297 -16.95 21.05 7.88
CA GLY A 297 -17.21 20.86 9.30
C GLY A 297 -18.08 19.65 9.62
N ARG A 298 -18.54 19.57 10.86
CA ARG A 298 -19.56 18.60 11.29
C ARG A 298 -20.90 19.31 11.46
N CYS A 299 -21.65 19.48 10.37
CA CYS A 299 -23.06 19.87 10.48
C CYS A 299 -23.88 18.61 10.82
N ASN A 300 -23.82 18.15 12.07
CA ASN A 300 -24.73 17.10 12.54
C ASN A 300 -26.12 17.74 12.57
N GLN A 301 -27.14 17.08 12.00
CA GLN A 301 -28.51 17.62 11.86
C GLN A 301 -29.19 18.02 13.18
N THR A 302 -28.53 17.81 14.32
CA THR A 302 -28.97 18.11 15.70
C THR A 302 -28.22 19.29 16.31
N HIS A 303 -28.09 20.42 15.62
CA HIS A 303 -27.43 21.60 16.19
C HIS A 303 -28.38 22.37 17.13
N GLY A 304 -28.30 22.06 18.43
CA GLY A 304 -28.75 22.90 19.53
C GLY A 304 -27.75 24.02 19.86
N GLY A 305 -27.35 24.79 18.85
CA GLY A 305 -26.52 25.99 19.07
C GLY A 305 -27.35 27.12 19.69
N ALA A 306 -26.73 28.00 20.47
CA ALA A 306 -27.39 29.22 20.96
C ALA A 306 -27.91 30.04 19.75
N PRO A 307 -29.14 30.55 19.78
CA PRO A 307 -29.76 31.21 18.64
C PRO A 307 -28.94 32.45 18.23
N LEU A 308 -28.63 32.57 16.94
CA LEU A 308 -28.24 33.85 16.36
C LEU A 308 -29.50 34.72 16.35
N VAL A 309 -29.56 35.65 17.31
CA VAL A 309 -30.70 36.55 17.45
C VAL A 309 -30.52 37.70 16.47
N THR A 310 -31.23 37.64 15.35
CA THR A 310 -31.25 38.72 14.36
C THR A 310 -32.55 39.50 14.49
N TRP A 311 -32.42 40.82 14.56
CA TRP A 311 -33.55 41.74 14.66
C TRP A 311 -34.02 42.07 13.23
N ILE A 312 -35.13 41.49 12.82
CA ILE A 312 -35.74 41.74 11.50
C ILE A 312 -37.12 42.34 11.75
N GLY A 313 -37.25 43.66 11.56
CA GLY A 313 -38.45 44.40 11.99
C GLY A 313 -38.65 44.37 13.51
N ARG A 314 -39.89 44.36 14.02
CA ARG A 314 -40.18 44.37 15.48
C ARG A 314 -40.13 43.00 16.18
N ARG A 315 -39.53 41.96 15.59
CA ARG A 315 -39.52 40.61 16.17
C ARG A 315 -38.13 39.99 16.10
N TRP A 316 -37.73 39.35 17.20
CA TRP A 316 -36.53 38.53 17.23
C TRP A 316 -36.80 37.23 16.48
N VAL A 317 -35.99 36.96 15.45
CA VAL A 317 -36.01 35.68 14.74
C VAL A 317 -34.79 34.88 15.19
N HIS A 318 -35.01 33.66 15.67
CA HIS A 318 -33.95 32.74 16.06
C HIS A 318 -33.61 31.86 14.85
N SER A 319 -32.45 32.11 14.26
CA SER A 319 -31.90 31.25 13.20
C SER A 319 -30.83 30.37 13.82
N TYR A 320 -31.01 29.05 13.75
CA TYR A 320 -30.09 28.04 14.30
C TYR A 320 -29.09 27.55 13.25
N VAL A 321 -28.57 28.44 12.41
CA VAL A 321 -27.58 28.06 11.39
C VAL A 321 -26.19 28.14 12.03
N CYS A 322 -25.50 27.01 12.16
CA CYS A 322 -24.12 27.01 12.65
C CYS A 322 -23.18 27.69 11.63
N GLN A 323 -22.06 28.24 12.10
CA GLN A 323 -21.10 28.97 11.25
C GLN A 323 -20.65 28.16 10.03
N SER A 324 -20.44 26.85 10.17
CA SER A 324 -20.07 25.95 9.07
C SER A 324 -21.18 25.88 8.01
N CYS A 325 -22.45 25.77 8.43
CA CYS A 325 -23.60 25.72 7.54
C CYS A 325 -23.88 27.10 6.89
N GLU A 326 -23.66 28.23 7.59
CA GLU A 326 -23.72 29.58 7.01
C GLU A 326 -22.63 29.78 5.95
N PHE A 327 -21.38 29.42 6.28
CA PHE A 327 -20.25 29.51 5.36
C PHE A 327 -20.44 28.64 4.11
N HIS A 328 -20.90 27.40 4.29
CA HIS A 328 -21.26 26.53 3.18
C HIS A 328 -22.38 27.13 2.33
N GLY A 329 -23.39 27.77 2.95
CA GLY A 329 -24.44 28.50 2.25
C GLY A 329 -23.90 29.66 1.38
N LYS A 330 -22.93 30.42 1.88
CA LYS A 330 -22.26 31.49 1.13
C LYS A 330 -21.48 30.95 -0.08
N ILE A 331 -20.75 29.84 0.08
CA ILE A 331 -20.06 29.17 -1.04
C ILE A 331 -21.07 28.66 -2.06
N ARG A 332 -22.13 27.98 -1.61
CA ARG A 332 -23.20 27.48 -2.47
C ARG A 332 -23.83 28.61 -3.28
N LYS A 333 -24.13 29.74 -2.66
CA LYS A 333 -24.66 30.93 -3.37
C LYS A 333 -23.73 31.37 -4.51
N ARG A 334 -22.43 31.54 -4.24
CA ARG A 334 -21.43 31.94 -5.26
C ARG A 334 -21.33 30.93 -6.41
N VAL A 335 -21.37 29.64 -6.07
CA VAL A 335 -21.29 28.56 -7.04
C VAL A 335 -22.54 28.55 -7.94
N LEU A 336 -23.73 28.72 -7.38
CA LEU A 336 -24.98 28.78 -8.16
C LEU A 336 -25.09 30.05 -9.01
N GLU A 337 -24.55 31.18 -8.56
CA GLU A 337 -24.45 32.41 -9.36
C GLU A 337 -23.56 32.22 -10.58
N ALA A 338 -22.45 31.49 -10.44
CA ALA A 338 -21.50 31.26 -11.53
C ALA A 338 -21.88 30.12 -12.48
N TYR A 339 -22.65 29.15 -12.00
CA TYR A 339 -23.11 27.99 -12.75
C TYR A 339 -24.61 27.82 -12.57
N PRO A 340 -25.43 28.67 -13.20
CA PRO A 340 -26.89 28.59 -13.09
C PRO A 340 -27.36 27.21 -13.57
N ALA A 341 -28.34 26.65 -12.86
CA ALA A 341 -28.94 25.38 -13.25
C ALA A 341 -29.49 25.50 -14.67
N VAL A 342 -28.98 24.67 -15.58
CA VAL A 342 -29.56 24.57 -16.92
C VAL A 342 -30.95 23.97 -16.74
N GLU A 343 -31.99 24.78 -16.91
CA GLU A 343 -33.35 24.29 -16.97
C GLU A 343 -33.42 23.24 -18.09
N LYS A 344 -33.59 21.97 -17.71
CA LYS A 344 -33.84 20.90 -18.67
C LYS A 344 -35.20 21.19 -19.32
N LYS A 345 -35.16 21.78 -20.51
CA LYS A 345 -36.34 21.94 -21.37
C LYS A 345 -36.85 20.61 -21.88
#